data_AF-A0A6G8B1F1-F1
#
_entry.id   AF-A0A6G8B1F1-F1
#
_cell.length_a   1.000
_cell.length_b   1.000
_cell.length_c   1.000
_cell.angle_alpha   90.00
_cell.angle_beta   90.00
_cell.angle_gamma   90.00
#
_symmetry.space_group_name_H-M   'P 1'
#
loop_
_entity.id
_entity.type
_entity.pdbx_description
1 polymer ?
#
loop_
_entity_poly.entity_id
_entity_poly.type
_entity_poly.pdbx_seq_one_letter_code
_entity_poly.pdbx_strand_id
1 'polypeptide(L)'
;MNTLEDFEQIIGGVLQHQHIYHFNSDFEDRQQVCREKIWRLLQQQPDLKAKDNPYLFMILINIMRDFGRKQARTEALQAHLEGSFKTTKPTNNELQSVHFAIDLAAFEQMLPTAELKIIFQDIRCFPDAKINERCQRLGLARTTFKRRQKRIGRLYLRWLQE
;
A
#
# COMPACT_ATOMS: atom_id res chain seq x y z
N MET A 1 25.21 -5.17 -27.67
CA MET A 1 24.60 -4.45 -26.53
C MET A 1 23.17 -4.94 -26.49
N ASN A 2 22.74 -5.60 -25.40
CA ASN A 2 21.42 -6.23 -25.38
C ASN A 2 20.34 -5.14 -25.31
N THR A 3 19.30 -5.27 -26.12
CA THR A 3 18.14 -4.38 -26.10
C THR A 3 17.06 -4.98 -25.20
N LEU A 4 16.09 -4.17 -24.78
CA LEU A 4 14.98 -4.65 -23.95
C LEU A 4 14.17 -5.76 -24.64
N GLU A 5 14.08 -5.69 -25.98
CA GLU A 5 13.38 -6.63 -26.85
C GLU A 5 13.94 -8.06 -26.75
N ASP A 6 15.25 -8.18 -26.54
CA ASP A 6 15.92 -9.49 -26.38
C ASP A 6 15.35 -10.30 -25.19
N PHE A 7 14.74 -9.61 -24.22
CA PHE A 7 14.21 -10.20 -23.00
C PHE A 7 12.70 -10.52 -23.06
N GLU A 8 11.99 -10.14 -24.12
CA GLU A 8 10.53 -10.38 -24.18
C GLU A 8 10.18 -11.87 -24.09
N GLN A 9 11.05 -12.75 -24.59
CA GLN A 9 10.87 -14.19 -24.47
C GLN A 9 10.91 -14.66 -23.02
N ILE A 10 11.87 -14.19 -22.22
CA ILE A 10 11.96 -14.58 -20.79
C ILE A 10 10.82 -13.96 -19.99
N ILE A 11 10.40 -12.73 -20.32
CA ILE A 11 9.22 -12.09 -19.72
C ILE A 11 7.96 -12.92 -20.02
N GLY A 12 7.75 -13.31 -21.27
CA GLY A 12 6.63 -14.17 -21.67
C GLY A 12 6.60 -15.48 -20.89
N GLY A 13 7.76 -16.14 -20.72
CA GLY A 13 7.88 -17.35 -19.91
C GLY A 13 7.53 -17.13 -18.43
N VAL A 14 7.93 -16.00 -17.84
CA VAL A 14 7.60 -15.65 -16.45
C VAL A 14 6.09 -15.44 -16.28
N LEU A 15 5.46 -14.72 -17.21
CA LEU A 15 4.01 -14.45 -17.17
C LEU A 15 3.21 -15.75 -17.32
N GLN A 16 3.59 -16.61 -18.28
CA GLN A 16 2.97 -17.93 -18.46
C GLN A 16 3.13 -18.81 -17.22
N HIS A 17 4.29 -18.82 -16.57
CA HIS A 17 4.51 -19.56 -15.32
C HIS A 17 3.58 -19.09 -14.20
N GLN A 18 3.20 -17.82 -14.18
CA GLN A 18 2.27 -17.26 -13.19
C GLN A 18 0.80 -17.35 -13.66
N HIS A 19 0.52 -18.08 -14.75
CA HIS A 19 -0.80 -18.18 -15.37
C HIS A 19 -1.40 -16.81 -15.76
N ILE A 20 -0.56 -15.87 -16.17
CA ILE A 20 -0.95 -14.56 -16.69
C ILE A 20 -0.79 -14.59 -18.20
N TYR A 21 -1.90 -14.43 -18.91
CA TYR A 21 -1.98 -14.49 -20.36
C TYR A 21 -2.51 -13.16 -20.91
N HIS A 22 -2.40 -12.95 -22.22
CA HIS A 22 -2.77 -11.69 -22.90
C HIS A 22 -4.22 -11.25 -22.67
N PHE A 23 -5.13 -12.17 -22.32
CA PHE A 23 -6.53 -11.85 -22.02
C PHE A 23 -6.75 -11.39 -20.57
N ASN A 24 -5.76 -11.49 -19.68
CA ASN A 24 -5.85 -10.95 -18.33
C ASN A 24 -5.77 -9.42 -18.40
N SER A 25 -6.64 -8.73 -17.65
CA SER A 25 -6.66 -7.27 -17.55
C SER A 25 -5.31 -6.66 -17.15
N ASP A 26 -4.56 -7.37 -16.31
CA ASP A 26 -3.30 -6.87 -15.74
C ASP A 26 -2.07 -7.33 -16.55
N PHE A 27 -2.27 -7.95 -17.72
CA PHE A 27 -1.17 -8.53 -18.48
C PHE A 27 -0.12 -7.47 -18.85
N GLU A 28 -0.55 -6.35 -19.43
CA GLU A 28 0.33 -5.28 -19.85
C GLU A 28 1.08 -4.65 -18.66
N ASP A 29 0.38 -4.41 -17.56
CA ASP A 29 0.98 -3.89 -16.32
C ASP A 29 2.06 -4.82 -15.79
N ARG A 30 1.80 -6.14 -15.78
CA ARG A 30 2.77 -7.12 -15.30
C ARG A 30 3.94 -7.29 -16.25
N GLN A 31 3.71 -7.22 -17.55
CA GLN A 31 4.78 -7.18 -18.55
C GLN A 31 5.66 -5.93 -18.35
N GLN A 32 5.05 -4.77 -18.10
CA GLN A 32 5.76 -3.52 -17.88
C GLN A 32 6.63 -3.56 -16.62
N VAL A 33 6.15 -4.14 -15.52
CA VAL A 33 6.95 -4.31 -14.30
C VAL A 33 8.20 -5.16 -14.55
N CYS A 34 8.10 -6.21 -15.36
CA CYS A 34 9.25 -7.01 -15.77
C CYS A 34 10.24 -6.20 -16.62
N ARG A 35 9.74 -5.45 -17.61
CA ARG A 35 10.54 -4.55 -18.46
C ARG A 35 11.32 -3.54 -17.64
N GLU A 36 10.68 -2.86 -16.71
CA GLU A 36 11.35 -1.89 -15.82
C GLU A 36 12.46 -2.53 -15.00
N LYS A 37 12.23 -3.75 -14.50
CA LYS A 37 13.24 -4.47 -13.72
C LYS A 37 14.45 -4.81 -14.58
N ILE A 38 14.24 -5.33 -15.79
CA ILE A 38 15.30 -5.63 -16.75
C ILE A 38 16.05 -4.37 -17.13
N TRP A 39 15.35 -3.27 -17.43
CA TRP A 39 15.98 -1.98 -17.74
C TRP A 39 16.90 -1.51 -16.61
N ARG A 40 16.45 -1.55 -15.35
CA ARG A 40 17.30 -1.20 -14.20
C ARG A 40 18.51 -2.13 -14.04
N LEU A 41 18.35 -3.41 -14.32
CA LEU A 41 19.47 -4.37 -14.27
C LEU A 41 20.48 -4.12 -15.39
N LEU A 42 20.03 -3.81 -16.61
CA LEU A 42 20.91 -3.45 -17.73
C LEU A 42 21.75 -2.21 -17.46
N GLN A 43 21.21 -1.22 -16.72
CA GLN A 43 21.99 -0.05 -16.28
C GLN A 43 23.14 -0.42 -15.33
N GLN A 44 22.99 -1.50 -14.56
CA GLN A 44 23.98 -1.95 -13.59
C GLN A 44 24.92 -3.03 -14.16
N GLN A 45 24.42 -3.82 -15.10
CA GLN A 45 25.07 -4.98 -15.72
C GLN A 45 24.77 -4.96 -17.23
N PRO A 46 25.55 -4.21 -18.02
CA PRO A 46 25.31 -4.07 -19.46
C PRO A 46 25.46 -5.39 -20.25
N ASP A 47 26.12 -6.39 -19.67
CA ASP A 47 26.36 -7.72 -20.22
C ASP A 47 25.31 -8.77 -19.77
N LEU A 48 24.25 -8.34 -19.07
CA LEU A 48 23.15 -9.20 -18.64
C LEU A 48 22.58 -10.01 -19.80
N LYS A 49 22.66 -11.35 -19.71
CA LYS A 49 22.16 -12.25 -20.76
C LYS A 49 20.64 -12.45 -20.66
N ALA A 50 19.95 -12.34 -21.79
CA ALA A 50 18.52 -12.61 -21.90
C ALA A 50 18.19 -14.12 -21.96
N LYS A 51 19.05 -14.91 -22.61
CA LYS A 51 18.90 -16.37 -22.78
C LYS A 51 19.68 -17.12 -21.72
N ASP A 52 19.21 -18.32 -21.38
CA ASP A 52 19.84 -19.25 -20.44
C ASP A 52 20.21 -18.63 -19.09
N ASN A 53 19.34 -17.74 -18.60
CA ASN A 53 19.54 -16.99 -17.37
C ASN A 53 18.49 -17.37 -16.31
N PRO A 54 18.64 -18.53 -15.63
CA PRO A 54 17.69 -18.97 -14.61
C PRO A 54 17.62 -18.02 -13.42
N TYR A 55 18.70 -17.30 -13.15
CA TYR A 55 18.75 -16.29 -12.09
C TYR A 55 17.83 -15.10 -12.40
N LEU A 56 17.88 -14.59 -13.64
CA LEU A 56 16.97 -13.54 -14.09
C LEU A 56 15.52 -14.00 -14.06
N PHE A 57 15.25 -15.24 -14.52
CA PHE A 57 13.91 -15.83 -14.44
C PHE A 57 13.37 -15.85 -13.01
N MET A 58 14.20 -16.29 -12.05
CA MET A 58 13.85 -16.31 -10.63
C MET A 58 13.59 -14.89 -10.08
N ILE A 59 14.42 -13.90 -10.44
CA ILE A 59 14.21 -12.50 -10.05
C ILE A 59 12.84 -12.00 -10.53
N LEU A 60 12.52 -12.25 -11.79
CA LEU A 60 11.27 -11.79 -12.40
C LEU A 60 10.06 -12.52 -11.80
N ILE A 61 10.15 -13.81 -11.48
CA ILE A 61 9.09 -14.50 -10.73
C ILE A 61 8.87 -13.85 -9.36
N ASN A 62 9.94 -13.55 -8.62
CA ASN A 62 9.81 -12.94 -7.30
C ASN A 62 9.20 -11.54 -7.38
N ILE A 63 9.56 -10.74 -8.39
CA ILE A 63 8.96 -9.42 -8.59
C ILE A 63 7.46 -9.52 -8.91
N MET A 64 7.05 -10.52 -9.69
CA MET A 64 5.65 -10.78 -10.01
C MET A 64 4.84 -11.20 -8.78
N ARG A 65 5.40 -12.06 -7.93
CA ARG A 65 4.76 -12.43 -6.65
C ARG A 65 4.58 -11.22 -5.74
N ASP A 66 5.60 -10.37 -5.63
CA ASP A 66 5.53 -9.17 -4.79
C ASP A 66 4.56 -8.12 -5.33
N PHE A 67 4.47 -7.98 -6.66
CA PHE A 67 3.46 -7.17 -7.32
C PHE A 67 2.04 -7.68 -6.99
N GLY A 68 1.78 -8.97 -7.21
CA GLY A 68 0.49 -9.58 -6.90
C GLY A 68 0.11 -9.44 -5.42
N ARG A 69 1.06 -9.60 -4.49
CA ARG A 69 0.82 -9.35 -3.05
C ARG A 69 0.50 -7.90 -2.72
N LYS A 70 1.05 -6.93 -3.46
CA LYS A 70 0.71 -5.51 -3.27
C LYS A 70 -0.67 -5.22 -3.83
N GLN A 71 -0.97 -5.72 -5.03
CA GLN A 71 -2.26 -5.58 -5.67
C GLN A 71 -3.39 -6.16 -4.80
N ALA A 72 -3.26 -7.41 -4.35
CA ALA A 72 -4.23 -8.04 -3.46
C ALA A 72 -4.43 -7.28 -2.13
N ARG A 73 -3.39 -6.62 -1.60
CA ARG A 73 -3.51 -5.77 -0.41
C ARG A 73 -4.27 -4.48 -0.69
N THR A 74 -4.08 -3.90 -1.87
CA THR A 74 -4.81 -2.70 -2.30
C THR A 74 -6.27 -3.03 -2.57
N GLU A 75 -6.56 -4.12 -3.27
CA GLU A 75 -7.92 -4.61 -3.54
C GLU A 75 -8.65 -4.95 -2.24
N ALA A 76 -7.99 -5.65 -1.30
CA ALA A 76 -8.57 -5.93 0.01
C ALA A 76 -8.86 -4.64 0.81
N LEU A 77 -8.03 -3.61 0.66
CA LEU A 77 -8.28 -2.31 1.28
C LEU A 77 -9.45 -1.59 0.61
N GLN A 78 -9.54 -1.61 -0.72
CA GLN A 78 -10.65 -1.02 -1.47
C GLN A 78 -11.98 -1.71 -1.13
N ALA A 79 -12.03 -3.05 -1.13
CA ALA A 79 -13.22 -3.81 -0.74
C ALA A 79 -13.67 -3.48 0.70
N HIS A 80 -12.73 -3.31 1.62
CA HIS A 80 -13.03 -2.84 2.98
C HIS A 80 -13.60 -1.42 3.00
N LEU A 81 -13.07 -0.51 2.19
CA LEU A 81 -13.55 0.88 2.12
C LEU A 81 -14.93 0.96 1.46
N GLU A 82 -15.17 0.24 0.36
CA GLU A 82 -16.47 0.19 -0.33
C GLU A 82 -17.57 -0.41 0.54
N GLY A 83 -17.26 -1.43 1.35
CA GLY A 83 -18.20 -1.97 2.34
C GLY A 83 -18.48 -1.03 3.53
N SER A 84 -17.60 -0.06 3.79
CA SER A 84 -17.71 0.87 4.93
C SER A 84 -18.33 2.22 4.55
N PHE A 85 -18.28 2.62 3.28
CA PHE A 85 -18.84 3.87 2.79
C PHE A 85 -20.24 3.68 2.21
N LYS A 86 -21.24 3.58 3.08
CA LYS A 86 -22.58 4.03 2.72
C LYS A 86 -22.54 5.55 2.79
N THR A 87 -22.61 6.23 1.65
CA THR A 87 -22.83 7.68 1.60
C THR A 87 -24.18 8.01 2.21
N THR A 88 -24.22 8.19 3.53
CA THR A 88 -25.28 8.90 4.21
C THR A 88 -25.14 10.37 3.82
N LYS A 89 -26.12 10.87 3.05
CA LYS A 89 -26.26 12.32 2.82
C LYS A 89 -26.24 13.02 4.19
N PRO A 90 -25.46 14.10 4.35
CA PRO A 90 -25.34 14.76 5.64
C PRO A 90 -26.67 15.42 5.97
N THR A 91 -27.33 14.92 7.01
CA THR A 91 -28.49 15.57 7.63
C THR A 91 -27.99 16.20 8.93
N ASN A 92 -27.94 17.53 8.96
CA ASN A 92 -27.61 18.42 10.09
C ASN A 92 -26.17 18.31 10.66
N ASN A 93 -25.27 19.09 10.05
CA ASN A 93 -23.82 19.03 10.27
C ASN A 93 -23.27 19.66 11.57
N GLU A 94 -24.02 20.50 12.29
CA GLU A 94 -23.40 21.24 13.40
C GLU A 94 -23.42 20.45 14.72
N LEU A 95 -24.57 19.95 15.17
CA LEU A 95 -24.67 19.15 16.40
C LEU A 95 -23.95 17.80 16.33
N GLN A 96 -23.94 17.15 15.16
CA GLN A 96 -23.20 15.90 14.94
C GLN A 96 -21.68 16.12 14.97
N SER A 97 -21.19 17.27 14.48
CA SER A 97 -19.77 17.60 14.54
C SER A 97 -19.28 17.83 15.98
N VAL A 98 -20.12 18.44 16.84
CA VAL A 98 -19.81 18.64 18.26
C VAL A 98 -19.78 17.30 19.00
N HIS A 99 -20.77 16.43 18.79
CA HIS A 99 -20.79 15.09 19.42
C HIS A 99 -19.59 14.25 18.97
N PHE A 100 -19.28 14.25 17.67
CA PHE A 100 -18.10 13.57 17.15
C PHE A 100 -16.79 14.11 17.73
N ALA A 101 -16.68 15.44 17.92
CA ALA A 101 -15.50 16.04 18.52
C ALA A 101 -15.33 15.67 20.01
N ILE A 102 -16.44 15.55 20.74
CA ILE A 102 -16.49 15.07 22.13
C ILE A 102 -16.07 13.59 22.19
N ASP A 103 -16.61 12.75 21.32
CA ASP A 103 -16.28 11.32 21.24
C ASP A 103 -14.80 11.09 20.95
N LEU A 104 -14.23 11.82 20.01
CA LEU A 104 -12.80 11.74 19.72
C LEU A 104 -11.94 12.21 20.90
N ALA A 105 -12.37 13.22 21.66
CA ALA A 105 -11.66 13.67 22.86
C ALA A 105 -11.74 12.64 23.99
N ALA A 106 -12.89 12.00 24.19
CA ALA A 106 -13.06 10.91 25.14
C ALA A 106 -12.18 9.70 24.78
N PHE A 107 -12.17 9.32 23.50
CA PHE A 107 -11.31 8.26 23.01
C PHE A 107 -9.82 8.56 23.19
N GLU A 108 -9.39 9.80 22.96
CA GLU A 108 -7.99 10.22 23.18
C GLU A 108 -7.53 9.97 24.62
N GLN A 109 -8.40 10.16 25.60
CA GLN A 109 -8.08 9.91 27.00
C GLN A 109 -7.85 8.42 27.30
N MET A 110 -8.56 7.54 26.59
CA MET A 110 -8.48 6.07 26.73
C MET A 110 -7.23 5.47 26.08
N LEU A 111 -6.46 6.24 25.30
CA LEU A 111 -5.25 5.73 24.67
C LEU A 111 -4.17 5.41 25.72
N PRO A 112 -3.55 4.20 25.68
CA PRO A 112 -2.77 3.68 26.79
C PRO A 112 -1.37 4.28 26.92
N THR A 113 -0.89 5.04 25.93
CA THR A 113 0.45 5.63 25.97
C THR A 113 0.44 7.05 25.42
N ALA A 114 1.31 7.90 25.97
CA ALA A 114 1.51 9.27 25.51
C ALA A 114 1.87 9.34 24.00
N GLU A 115 2.67 8.39 23.52
CA GLU A 115 3.01 8.31 22.10
C GLU A 115 1.78 8.08 21.19
N LEU A 116 0.80 7.28 21.62
CA LEU A 116 -0.41 7.05 20.85
C LEU A 116 -1.33 8.27 20.90
N LYS A 117 -1.39 8.98 22.04
CA LYS A 117 -2.11 10.25 22.17
C LYS A 117 -1.55 11.30 21.21
N ILE A 118 -0.23 11.49 21.19
CA ILE A 118 0.45 12.44 20.28
C ILE A 118 0.16 12.10 18.81
N ILE A 119 0.25 10.82 18.42
CA ILE A 119 -0.06 10.39 17.04
C ILE A 119 -1.53 10.61 16.69
N PHE A 120 -2.44 10.33 17.63
CA PHE A 120 -3.87 10.51 17.41
C PHE A 120 -4.23 12.00 17.30
N GLN A 121 -3.64 12.85 18.14
CA GLN A 121 -3.78 14.30 18.07
C GLN A 121 -3.28 14.84 16.73
N ASP A 122 -2.15 14.36 16.22
CA ASP A 122 -1.66 14.70 14.88
C ASP A 122 -2.66 14.32 13.77
N ILE A 123 -3.28 13.15 13.89
CA ILE A 123 -4.32 12.68 12.97
C ILE A 123 -5.52 13.62 12.98
N ARG A 124 -5.96 14.06 14.16
CA ARG A 124 -7.09 14.98 14.33
C ARG A 124 -6.79 16.40 13.82
N CYS A 125 -5.64 16.96 14.18
CA CYS A 125 -5.29 18.34 13.84
C CYS A 125 -4.98 18.53 12.35
N PHE A 126 -4.55 17.48 11.66
CA PHE A 126 -4.13 17.55 10.26
C PHE A 126 -4.72 16.39 9.45
N PRO A 127 -6.04 16.30 9.27
CA PRO A 127 -6.70 15.13 8.67
C PRO A 127 -6.17 14.80 7.27
N ASP A 128 -5.90 15.83 6.47
CA ASP A 128 -5.47 15.70 5.07
C ASP A 128 -3.97 15.46 4.89
N ALA A 129 -3.18 15.51 5.97
CA ALA A 129 -1.72 15.35 5.88
C ALA A 129 -1.33 13.94 5.42
N LYS A 130 -0.39 13.88 4.47
CA LYS A 130 0.15 12.62 3.96
C LYS A 130 1.01 11.94 5.03
N ILE A 131 1.12 10.63 4.96
CA ILE A 131 1.90 9.83 5.93
C ILE A 131 3.33 10.36 6.10
N ASN A 132 3.99 10.77 5.00
CA ASN A 132 5.36 11.29 5.07
C ASN A 132 5.45 12.61 5.86
N GLU A 133 4.50 13.52 5.66
CA GLU A 133 4.43 14.81 6.37
C GLU A 133 4.18 14.61 7.87
N ARG A 134 3.33 13.64 8.22
CA ARG A 134 3.09 13.24 9.61
C ARG A 134 4.34 12.66 10.25
N CYS A 135 5.02 11.75 9.55
CA CYS A 135 6.26 11.13 10.02
C CYS A 135 7.36 12.16 10.26
N GLN A 136 7.46 13.17 9.38
CA GLN A 136 8.40 14.27 9.53
C GLN A 136 8.07 15.15 10.74
N ARG A 137 6.82 15.58 10.91
CA ARG A 137 6.39 16.41 12.05
C ARG A 137 6.55 15.70 13.40
N LEU A 138 6.31 14.38 13.42
CA LEU A 138 6.40 13.58 14.62
C LEU A 138 7.81 13.00 14.88
N GLY A 139 8.77 13.17 13.96
CA GLY A 139 10.10 12.57 14.08
C GLY A 139 10.06 11.04 14.12
N LEU A 140 9.13 10.40 13.40
CA LEU A 140 8.90 8.95 13.45
C LEU A 140 9.25 8.27 12.12
N ALA A 141 9.81 7.07 12.20
CA ALA A 141 9.93 6.20 11.04
C ALA A 141 8.54 5.79 10.50
N ARG A 142 8.38 5.77 9.17
CA ARG A 142 7.11 5.44 8.49
C ARG A 142 6.51 4.10 8.90
N THR A 143 7.34 3.09 9.13
CA THR A 143 6.92 1.75 9.59
C THR A 143 6.33 1.81 11.00
N THR A 144 6.99 2.55 11.90
CA THR A 144 6.55 2.79 13.27
C THR A 144 5.23 3.54 13.31
N PHE A 145 5.10 4.62 12.52
CA PHE A 145 3.85 5.37 12.39
C PHE A 145 2.70 4.47 11.93
N LYS A 146 2.87 3.72 10.83
CA LYS A 146 1.82 2.82 10.32
C LYS A 146 1.41 1.75 11.32
N ARG A 147 2.36 1.17 12.06
CA ARG A 147 2.07 0.17 13.11
C ARG A 147 1.23 0.79 14.23
N ARG A 148 1.58 1.99 14.67
CA ARG A 148 0.88 2.73 15.74
C ARG A 148 -0.50 3.22 15.28
N GLN A 149 -0.62 3.73 14.06
CA GLN A 149 -1.89 4.09 13.43
C GLN A 149 -2.85 2.88 13.38
N LYS A 150 -2.37 1.71 12.94
CA LYS A 150 -3.17 0.47 12.95
C LYS A 150 -3.59 0.05 14.36
N ARG A 151 -2.75 0.31 15.38
CA ARG A 151 -3.09 0.03 16.78
C ARG A 151 -4.19 0.97 17.29
N ILE A 152 -4.09 2.27 17.00
CA ILE A 152 -5.12 3.27 17.32
C ILE A 152 -6.45 2.88 16.70
N GLY A 153 -6.47 2.53 15.41
CA GLY A 153 -7.70 2.10 14.73
C GLY A 153 -8.36 0.87 15.38
N ARG A 154 -7.58 -0.12 15.84
CA ARG A 154 -8.13 -1.27 16.58
C ARG A 154 -8.69 -0.89 17.94
N LEU A 155 -8.04 0.02 18.65
CA LEU A 155 -8.52 0.51 19.95
C LEU A 155 -9.82 1.31 19.78
N TYR A 156 -9.92 2.13 18.73
CA TYR A 156 -11.13 2.89 18.41
C TYR A 156 -12.32 1.98 18.11
N LEU A 157 -12.11 0.95 17.28
CA LEU A 157 -13.16 -0.03 16.97
C LEU A 157 -13.64 -0.81 18.20
N ARG A 158 -12.74 -1.13 19.13
CA ARG A 158 -13.12 -1.77 20.40
C ARG A 158 -13.93 -0.80 21.27
N TRP A 159 -13.48 0.45 21.37
CA TRP A 159 -14.16 1.47 22.17
C TRP A 159 -15.60 1.75 21.68
N LEU A 160 -15.85 1.68 20.38
CA LEU A 160 -17.21 1.82 19.82
C LEU A 160 -18.15 0.62 20.11
N GLN A 161 -17.61 -0.50 20.61
CA GLN A 161 -18.38 -1.71 20.94
C GLN A 161 -18.72 -1.81 22.44
N GLU A 162 -18.21 -0.89 23.25
CA GLU A 162 -18.42 -0.78 24.69
C GLU A 162 -19.43 0.35 24.99
#